data_AF-A0A3N5PKZ7-F1
#
_entry.id   AF-A0A3N5PKZ7-F1
#
_cell.length_a   1.000
_cell.length_b   1.000
_cell.length_c   1.000
_cell.angle_alpha   90.00
_cell.angle_beta   90.00
_cell.angle_gamma   90.00
#
_symmetry.space_group_name_H-M   'P 1'
#
loop_
_entity.id
_entity.type
_entity.pdbx_description
1 polymer ?
#
loop_
_entity_poly.entity_id
_entity_poly.type
_entity_poly.pdbx_seq_one_letter_code
_entity_poly.pdbx_strand_id
1 'polypeptide(L)'
;MREKELRLALVCFGGVSLAVYMHGVSKEILKLVRASRALHGITDRARRARAEPKDFIPLGDPEYDTEALYFELLREIGRYVELRVIVDVIAGASAGGINGVMLARALAHDLPVAHLRDMWLTSGDVAELLAESRRARRWSKPFMSPFVWALALSGYSRTFRDREVRHKLSLFVRSRWFKPPLDGSKMSALMFAALDGMGDPADGGRSLLPTGLGLDLFVTVTDFYGYQQLVQIHDPPVIREREHRHVLHFGYRRFPSGEQRSDFLRDNAAALAFAARATSAYPGAFPPAQIREIDTVLAAAGRSWPRRGDFIDGNFRPYYRAGLDPEATSFIDGSVLNNKPFAEALEAVRTRPAYRQVDRRLLYIDPDPVQPSP
;
A
#
# COMPACT_ATOMS: atom_id res chain seq x y z
N MET A 1 -23.50 23.87 17.24
CA MET A 1 -22.06 23.64 16.96
C MET A 1 -21.93 23.08 15.55
N ARG A 2 -20.91 23.47 14.80
CA ARG A 2 -20.73 23.07 13.39
C ARG A 2 -20.11 21.67 13.32
N GLU A 3 -20.71 20.76 12.57
CA GLU A 3 -20.11 19.44 12.26
C GLU A 3 -19.28 19.55 10.99
N LYS A 4 -18.05 19.01 11.00
CA LYS A 4 -17.13 19.04 9.86
C LYS A 4 -16.39 17.71 9.73
N GLU A 5 -16.27 17.20 8.52
CA GLU A 5 -15.43 16.04 8.22
C GLU A 5 -14.12 16.49 7.57
N LEU A 6 -12.98 16.17 8.17
CA LEU A 6 -11.67 16.26 7.53
C LEU A 6 -11.41 14.95 6.77
N ARG A 7 -11.54 14.97 5.45
CA ARG A 7 -11.36 13.80 4.59
C ARG A 7 -10.01 13.83 3.88
N LEU A 8 -9.21 12.82 4.15
CA LEU A 8 -7.82 12.71 3.72
C LEU A 8 -7.71 11.72 2.56
N ALA A 9 -7.11 12.16 1.46
CA ALA A 9 -6.61 11.29 0.39
C ALA A 9 -5.10 11.19 0.52
N LEU A 10 -4.58 9.98 0.68
CA LEU A 10 -3.14 9.75 0.86
C LEU A 10 -2.52 9.36 -0.48
N VAL A 11 -1.43 10.04 -0.85
CA VAL A 11 -0.56 9.64 -1.96
C VAL A 11 0.79 9.27 -1.37
N CYS A 12 1.05 7.97 -1.27
CA CYS A 12 2.24 7.39 -0.64
C CYS A 12 3.34 7.15 -1.67
N PHE A 13 4.40 7.96 -1.61
CA PHE A 13 5.54 7.86 -2.52
C PHE A 13 6.36 6.58 -2.29
N GLY A 14 6.99 6.07 -3.36
CA GLY A 14 7.90 4.93 -3.31
C GLY A 14 9.37 5.31 -3.22
N GLY A 15 10.15 4.64 -2.37
CA GLY A 15 11.60 4.84 -2.25
C GLY A 15 12.34 3.72 -1.51
N VAL A 16 13.60 3.49 -1.89
CA VAL A 16 14.45 2.41 -1.36
C VAL A 16 14.95 2.81 0.03
N SER A 17 14.68 2.00 1.06
CA SER A 17 15.00 2.23 2.49
C SER A 17 14.01 3.07 3.32
N LEU A 18 12.90 3.53 2.74
CA LEU A 18 11.94 4.41 3.44
C LEU A 18 10.67 3.69 3.94
N ALA A 19 10.56 2.37 3.73
CA ALA A 19 9.40 1.58 4.13
C ALA A 19 9.11 1.66 5.64
N VAL A 20 10.16 1.72 6.47
CA VAL A 20 10.05 1.86 7.93
C VAL A 20 9.56 3.25 8.33
N TYR A 21 10.07 4.31 7.70
CA TYR A 21 9.61 5.68 7.96
C TYR A 21 8.14 5.87 7.58
N MET A 22 7.74 5.35 6.41
CA MET A 22 6.33 5.37 6.01
C MET A 22 5.44 4.51 6.88
N HIS A 23 5.96 3.42 7.45
CA HIS A 23 5.19 2.66 8.43
C HIS A 23 4.85 3.53 9.65
N GLY A 24 5.81 4.31 10.16
CA GLY A 24 5.56 5.27 11.24
C GLY A 24 4.48 6.30 10.90
N VAL A 25 4.57 6.94 9.73
CA VAL A 25 3.57 7.91 9.27
C VAL A 25 2.18 7.27 9.11
N SER A 26 2.10 6.09 8.49
CA SER A 26 0.85 5.34 8.34
C SER A 26 0.26 4.94 9.70
N LYS A 27 1.09 4.56 10.67
CA LYS A 27 0.67 4.25 12.04
C LYS A 27 0.04 5.50 12.67
N GLU A 28 0.70 6.65 12.65
CA GLU A 28 0.15 7.89 13.22
C GLU A 28 -1.18 8.31 12.57
N ILE A 29 -1.32 8.16 11.25
CA ILE A 29 -2.59 8.42 10.56
C ILE A 29 -3.68 7.47 11.04
N LEU A 30 -3.40 6.16 11.17
CA LEU A 30 -4.35 5.18 11.69
C LEU A 30 -4.80 5.55 13.11
N LYS A 31 -3.85 5.90 13.97
CA LYS A 31 -4.11 6.31 15.36
C LYS A 31 -5.00 7.55 15.45
N LEU A 32 -4.73 8.57 14.62
CA LEU A 32 -5.59 9.75 14.52
C LEU A 32 -7.03 9.37 14.12
N VAL A 33 -7.19 8.48 13.13
CA VAL A 33 -8.52 8.01 12.69
C VAL A 33 -9.21 7.17 13.79
N ARG A 34 -8.48 6.31 14.51
CA ARG A 34 -9.00 5.55 15.65
C ARG A 34 -9.51 6.48 16.75
N ALA A 35 -8.71 7.47 17.15
CA ALA A 35 -9.08 8.48 18.14
C ALA A 35 -10.32 9.27 17.71
N SER A 36 -10.35 9.72 16.46
CA SER A 36 -11.52 10.36 15.83
C SER A 36 -12.76 9.48 15.92
N ARG A 37 -12.68 8.22 15.50
CA ARG A 37 -13.80 7.26 15.57
C ARG A 37 -14.26 7.02 17.01
N ALA A 38 -13.33 6.88 17.96
CA ALA A 38 -13.66 6.63 19.37
C ALA A 38 -14.43 7.81 19.97
N LEU A 39 -13.96 9.03 19.76
CA LEU A 39 -14.60 10.26 20.24
C LEU A 39 -16.01 10.44 19.63
N HIS A 40 -16.14 10.23 18.32
CA HIS A 40 -17.42 10.33 17.60
C HIS A 40 -18.37 9.15 17.85
N GLY A 41 -17.89 8.06 18.46
CA GLY A 41 -18.73 6.98 18.96
C GLY A 41 -19.55 7.37 20.19
N ILE A 42 -19.16 8.44 20.90
CA ILE A 42 -19.91 8.99 22.03
C ILE A 42 -21.02 9.89 21.48
N THR A 43 -22.25 9.39 21.43
CA THR A 43 -23.39 10.12 20.84
C THR A 43 -23.84 11.33 21.67
N ASP A 44 -23.73 11.23 23.00
CA ASP A 44 -24.00 12.34 23.92
C ASP A 44 -22.86 13.37 23.90
N ARG A 45 -23.17 14.59 23.46
CA ARG A 45 -22.20 15.70 23.37
C ARG A 45 -21.67 16.16 24.73
N ALA A 46 -22.51 16.21 25.75
CA ALA A 46 -22.10 16.65 27.09
C ALA A 46 -21.16 15.63 27.73
N ARG A 47 -21.39 14.33 27.47
CA ARG A 47 -20.46 13.26 27.85
C ARG A 47 -19.17 13.32 27.04
N ARG A 48 -19.25 13.49 25.72
CA ARG A 48 -18.08 13.58 24.82
C ARG A 48 -17.12 14.70 25.24
N ALA A 49 -17.65 15.85 25.66
CA ALA A 49 -16.84 16.99 26.10
C ALA A 49 -16.01 16.74 27.39
N ARG A 50 -16.38 15.73 28.18
CA ARG A 50 -15.73 15.34 29.44
C ARG A 50 -15.14 13.92 29.39
N ALA A 51 -15.16 13.28 28.23
CA ALA A 51 -14.75 11.89 28.06
C ALA A 51 -13.24 11.77 28.16
N GLU A 52 -12.73 10.86 28.99
CA GLU A 52 -11.30 10.65 29.16
C GLU A 52 -10.80 9.54 28.20
N PRO A 53 -9.61 9.68 27.60
CA PRO A 53 -9.10 8.71 26.63
C PRO A 53 -9.05 7.27 27.16
N LYS A 54 -8.70 7.09 28.43
CA LYS A 54 -8.58 5.79 29.11
C LYS A 54 -9.85 4.92 29.08
N ASP A 55 -11.01 5.55 28.87
CA ASP A 55 -12.29 4.84 28.82
C ASP A 55 -12.58 4.26 27.43
N PHE A 56 -11.85 4.69 26.40
CA PHE A 56 -12.13 4.37 24.99
C PHE A 56 -10.92 3.83 24.22
N ILE A 57 -9.71 4.08 24.71
CA ILE A 57 -8.45 3.66 24.11
C ILE A 57 -7.76 2.67 25.05
N PRO A 58 -7.44 1.44 24.59
CA PRO A 58 -6.72 0.46 25.40
C PRO A 58 -5.38 1.04 25.89
N LEU A 59 -5.12 0.95 27.20
CA LEU A 59 -3.85 1.32 27.79
C LEU A 59 -2.93 0.11 27.92
N GLY A 60 -1.63 0.31 27.69
CA GLY A 60 -0.59 -0.71 27.91
C GLY A 60 -0.39 -1.71 26.76
N ASP A 61 -1.10 -1.55 25.64
CA ASP A 61 -0.86 -2.31 24.41
C ASP A 61 0.05 -1.49 23.48
N PRO A 62 1.23 -2.00 23.06
CA PRO A 62 2.17 -1.29 22.17
C PRO A 62 1.60 -0.89 20.79
N GLU A 63 0.46 -1.46 20.39
CA GLU A 63 -0.29 -1.02 19.22
C GLU A 63 -0.84 0.41 19.41
N TYR A 64 -1.26 0.75 20.64
CA TYR A 64 -1.91 2.01 21.02
C TYR A 64 -0.99 2.88 21.90
N ASP A 65 -0.64 4.08 21.44
CA ASP A 65 0.21 5.01 22.17
C ASP A 65 -0.27 6.47 22.05
N THR A 66 -0.16 7.09 20.88
CA THR A 66 -0.48 8.50 20.61
C THR A 66 -1.96 8.72 20.36
N GLU A 67 -2.79 7.67 20.26
CA GLU A 67 -4.25 7.79 20.14
C GLU A 67 -4.85 8.64 21.25
N ALA A 68 -4.36 8.53 22.48
CA ALA A 68 -4.87 9.28 23.61
C ALA A 68 -4.65 10.80 23.42
N LEU A 69 -3.49 11.19 22.89
CA LEU A 69 -3.16 12.57 22.57
C LEU A 69 -4.05 13.12 21.44
N TYR A 70 -4.26 12.33 20.39
CA TYR A 70 -5.17 12.72 19.31
C TYR A 70 -6.62 12.83 19.79
N PHE A 71 -7.06 11.94 20.69
CA PHE A 71 -8.40 11.98 21.27
C PHE A 71 -8.61 13.27 22.06
N GLU A 72 -7.66 13.63 22.94
CA GLU A 72 -7.70 14.87 23.71
C GLU A 72 -7.70 16.09 22.79
N LEU A 73 -6.81 16.13 21.80
CA LEU A 73 -6.74 17.21 20.83
C LEU A 73 -8.07 17.40 20.06
N LEU A 74 -8.66 16.31 19.56
CA LEU A 74 -9.94 16.36 18.86
C LEU A 74 -11.10 16.73 19.79
N ARG A 75 -11.07 16.32 21.06
CA ARG A 75 -12.03 16.73 22.09
C ARG A 75 -11.96 18.24 22.35
N GLU A 76 -10.75 18.79 22.45
CA GLU A 76 -10.51 20.23 22.64
C GLU A 76 -10.95 21.05 21.41
N ILE A 77 -10.61 20.61 20.19
CA ILE A 77 -11.13 21.20 18.95
C ILE A 77 -12.67 21.12 18.91
N GLY A 78 -13.21 20.02 19.42
CA GLY A 78 -14.64 19.73 19.60
C GLY A 78 -15.41 20.77 20.42
N ARG A 79 -14.75 21.67 21.16
CA ARG A 79 -15.41 22.81 21.82
C ARG A 79 -15.88 23.87 20.82
N TYR A 80 -15.26 23.93 19.65
CA TYR A 80 -15.52 24.92 18.60
C TYR A 80 -16.16 24.28 17.35
N VAL A 81 -15.68 23.11 16.95
CA VAL A 81 -16.14 22.37 15.76
C VAL A 81 -16.07 20.87 16.00
N GLU A 82 -17.17 20.16 15.72
CA GLU A 82 -17.18 18.69 15.79
C GLU A 82 -16.46 18.13 14.57
N LEU A 83 -15.13 18.01 14.67
CA LEU A 83 -14.26 17.57 13.60
C LEU A 83 -14.12 16.04 13.61
N ARG A 84 -14.56 15.37 12.54
CA ARG A 84 -14.30 13.94 12.32
C ARG A 84 -13.23 13.77 11.25
N VAL A 85 -12.12 13.15 11.59
CA VAL A 85 -11.04 12.81 10.65
C VAL A 85 -11.31 11.44 10.02
N ILE A 86 -11.18 11.36 8.69
CA ILE A 86 -11.44 10.15 7.91
C ILE A 86 -10.39 10.04 6.80
N VAL A 87 -9.83 8.85 6.59
CA VAL A 87 -9.07 8.50 5.39
C VAL A 87 -9.96 7.61 4.53
N ASP A 88 -10.20 8.00 3.29
CA ASP A 88 -11.11 7.28 2.40
C ASP A 88 -10.52 7.01 1.00
N VAL A 89 -9.32 7.51 0.71
CA VAL A 89 -8.57 7.22 -0.53
C VAL A 89 -7.09 7.05 -0.18
N ILE A 90 -6.47 6.00 -0.68
CA ILE A 90 -5.03 5.74 -0.57
C ILE A 90 -4.53 5.34 -1.95
N ALA A 91 -3.46 5.97 -2.41
CA ALA A 91 -2.78 5.60 -3.64
C ALA A 91 -1.28 5.47 -3.36
N GLY A 92 -0.64 4.38 -3.78
CA GLY A 92 0.76 4.13 -3.45
C GLY A 92 1.55 3.34 -4.50
N ALA A 93 2.85 3.57 -4.50
CA ALA A 93 3.84 2.86 -5.32
C ALA A 93 4.99 2.35 -4.45
N SER A 94 5.60 1.21 -4.79
CA SER A 94 6.76 0.67 -4.08
C SER A 94 6.53 0.50 -2.58
N ALA A 95 7.45 0.96 -1.74
CA ALA A 95 7.27 1.03 -0.28
C ALA A 95 5.94 1.69 0.16
N GLY A 96 5.39 2.61 -0.65
CA GLY A 96 4.14 3.31 -0.38
C GLY A 96 2.92 2.49 -0.72
N GLY A 97 3.03 1.64 -1.74
CA GLY A 97 2.04 0.62 -2.02
C GLY A 97 1.97 -0.40 -0.87
N ILE A 98 3.11 -0.89 -0.36
CA ILE A 98 3.14 -1.83 0.79
C ILE A 98 2.45 -1.23 2.01
N ASN A 99 2.87 -0.03 2.42
CA ASN A 99 2.28 0.63 3.60
C ASN A 99 0.81 1.02 3.36
N GLY A 100 0.45 1.41 2.14
CA GLY A 100 -0.92 1.71 1.76
C GLY A 100 -1.85 0.50 1.85
N VAL A 101 -1.37 -0.69 1.42
CA VAL A 101 -2.09 -1.96 1.55
C VAL A 101 -2.42 -2.27 3.01
N MET A 102 -1.41 -2.21 3.88
CA MET A 102 -1.58 -2.48 5.32
C MET A 102 -2.50 -1.46 5.99
N LEU A 103 -2.29 -0.16 5.70
CA LEU A 103 -3.11 0.92 6.25
C LEU A 103 -4.57 0.81 5.79
N ALA A 104 -4.82 0.51 4.51
CA ALA A 104 -6.17 0.37 3.97
C ALA A 104 -6.94 -0.75 4.68
N ARG A 105 -6.28 -1.91 4.87
CA ARG A 105 -6.85 -3.05 5.59
C ARG A 105 -7.16 -2.70 7.06
N ALA A 106 -6.24 -2.00 7.72
CA ALA A 106 -6.46 -1.53 9.09
C ALA A 106 -7.60 -0.51 9.21
N LEU A 107 -7.74 0.42 8.26
CA LEU A 107 -8.83 1.39 8.24
C LEU A 107 -10.19 0.73 7.96
N ALA A 108 -10.23 -0.23 7.04
CA ALA A 108 -11.45 -0.94 6.67
C ALA A 108 -12.04 -1.71 7.86
N HIS A 109 -11.18 -2.33 8.69
CA HIS A 109 -11.60 -3.34 9.68
C HIS A 109 -11.05 -3.13 11.10
N ASP A 110 -10.45 -1.97 11.39
CA ASP A 110 -9.85 -1.61 12.68
C ASP A 110 -8.81 -2.65 13.18
N LEU A 111 -7.96 -3.12 12.25
CA LEU A 111 -6.99 -4.19 12.52
C LEU A 111 -5.63 -3.66 12.98
N PRO A 112 -4.87 -4.42 13.79
CA PRO A 112 -3.53 -4.03 14.23
C PRO A 112 -2.53 -4.04 13.06
N VAL A 113 -1.60 -3.09 13.06
CA VAL A 113 -0.58 -2.95 11.99
C VAL A 113 0.84 -3.35 12.42
N ALA A 114 1.04 -3.70 13.70
CA ALA A 114 2.33 -4.13 14.25
C ALA A 114 3.01 -5.25 13.44
N HIS A 115 2.25 -6.16 12.81
CA HIS A 115 2.79 -7.28 12.04
C HIS A 115 3.72 -6.86 10.89
N LEU A 116 3.46 -5.72 10.24
CA LEU A 116 4.36 -5.21 9.19
C LEU A 116 5.70 -4.74 9.80
N ARG A 117 5.66 -4.03 10.94
CA ARG A 117 6.86 -3.63 11.68
C ARG A 117 7.66 -4.86 12.09
N ASP A 118 7.00 -5.84 12.69
CA ASP A 118 7.66 -7.03 13.21
C ASP A 118 8.28 -7.85 12.07
N MET A 119 7.59 -7.98 10.94
CA MET A 119 8.16 -8.53 9.71
C MET A 119 9.43 -7.79 9.28
N TRP A 120 9.44 -6.45 9.25
CA TRP A 120 10.64 -5.69 8.90
C TRP A 120 11.76 -5.81 9.94
N LEU A 121 11.44 -5.85 11.23
CA LEU A 121 12.44 -5.99 12.29
C LEU A 121 13.08 -7.39 12.31
N THR A 122 12.30 -8.44 12.04
CA THR A 122 12.78 -9.82 12.07
C THR A 122 13.37 -10.27 10.73
N SER A 123 12.78 -9.84 9.61
CA SER A 123 13.09 -10.35 8.27
C SER A 123 13.64 -9.30 7.30
N GLY A 124 13.69 -8.02 7.72
CA GLY A 124 14.23 -6.92 6.90
C GLY A 124 15.75 -6.90 6.79
N ASP A 125 16.46 -7.84 7.43
CA ASP A 125 17.87 -8.05 7.15
C ASP A 125 18.02 -8.50 5.69
N VAL A 126 18.74 -7.71 4.91
CA VAL A 126 19.07 -8.03 3.51
C VAL A 126 19.69 -9.43 3.40
N ALA A 127 20.46 -9.87 4.40
CA ALA A 127 21.05 -11.21 4.46
C ALA A 127 20.00 -12.33 4.53
N GLU A 128 18.86 -12.08 5.16
CA GLU A 128 17.73 -13.01 5.18
C GLU A 128 16.99 -13.01 3.84
N LEU A 129 16.84 -11.87 3.19
CA LEU A 129 16.17 -11.79 1.88
C LEU A 129 17.05 -12.26 0.70
N LEU A 130 18.33 -12.56 0.91
CA LEU A 130 19.18 -13.15 -0.12
C LEU A 130 18.71 -14.55 -0.48
N ALA A 131 18.58 -14.81 -1.79
CA ALA A 131 18.31 -16.15 -2.31
C ALA A 131 19.37 -17.16 -1.81
N GLU A 132 18.95 -18.38 -1.46
CA GLU A 132 19.83 -19.41 -0.85
C GLU A 132 21.09 -19.70 -1.69
N SER A 133 20.97 -19.62 -3.02
CA SER A 133 22.09 -19.72 -3.97
C SER A 133 23.22 -18.67 -3.79
N ARG A 134 23.02 -17.68 -2.91
CA ARG A 134 23.94 -16.57 -2.65
C ARG A 134 24.38 -16.39 -1.20
N ARG A 135 23.92 -17.23 -0.25
CA ARG A 135 24.52 -17.30 1.08
C ARG A 135 26.00 -17.73 0.91
N ALA A 136 26.92 -16.81 1.13
CA ALA A 136 28.26 -16.84 0.55
C ALA A 136 29.13 -18.05 0.99
N ARG A 137 29.79 -18.69 0.02
CA ARG A 137 31.08 -19.39 0.22
C ARG A 137 32.19 -18.33 0.09
N ARG A 138 33.18 -18.35 1.00
CA ARG A 138 34.19 -17.29 1.33
C ARG A 138 34.94 -16.52 0.21
N TRP A 139 34.69 -16.72 -1.09
CA TRP A 139 35.59 -16.27 -2.17
C TRP A 139 34.95 -15.58 -3.41
N SER A 140 33.72 -15.05 -3.37
CA SER A 140 33.13 -14.32 -4.52
C SER A 140 33.04 -12.80 -4.32
N LYS A 141 34.17 -12.10 -4.21
CA LYS A 141 34.22 -10.64 -3.96
C LYS A 141 34.37 -9.67 -5.14
N PRO A 142 34.78 -10.03 -6.39
CA PRO A 142 34.98 -8.99 -7.41
C PRO A 142 33.72 -8.61 -8.22
N PHE A 143 32.64 -9.40 -8.22
CA PHE A 143 31.42 -9.13 -9.01
C PHE A 143 30.37 -8.26 -8.30
N MET A 144 30.51 -8.03 -6.99
CA MET A 144 29.52 -7.31 -6.17
C MET A 144 29.77 -5.81 -6.05
N SER A 145 30.97 -5.32 -6.42
CA SER A 145 31.36 -3.91 -6.31
C SER A 145 30.53 -2.91 -7.15
N PRO A 146 29.97 -3.26 -8.33
CA PRO A 146 29.15 -2.28 -9.08
C PRO A 146 27.76 -2.08 -8.47
N PHE A 147 27.21 -3.10 -7.79
CA PHE A 147 25.85 -3.09 -7.25
C PHE A 147 25.71 -2.26 -5.97
N VAL A 148 26.68 -2.38 -5.07
CA VAL A 148 26.76 -1.54 -3.86
C VAL A 148 26.90 -0.06 -4.27
N TRP A 149 27.65 0.22 -5.34
CA TRP A 149 27.82 1.58 -5.85
C TRP A 149 26.55 2.16 -6.49
N ALA A 150 25.78 1.35 -7.24
CA ALA A 150 24.51 1.78 -7.82
C ALA A 150 23.41 2.05 -6.76
N LEU A 151 23.36 1.23 -5.70
CA LEU A 151 22.48 1.46 -4.54
C LEU A 151 22.92 2.66 -3.69
N ALA A 152 24.24 2.89 -3.54
CA ALA A 152 24.77 4.06 -2.84
C ALA A 152 24.54 5.36 -3.64
N LEU A 153 24.63 5.33 -4.97
CA LEU A 153 24.30 6.45 -5.84
C LEU A 153 22.80 6.75 -5.91
N SER A 154 21.92 5.76 -5.69
CA SER A 154 20.47 6.02 -5.64
C SER A 154 20.04 6.77 -4.37
N GLY A 155 20.94 6.93 -3.39
CA GLY A 155 20.80 7.87 -2.27
C GLY A 155 20.87 9.35 -2.70
N TYR A 156 21.23 9.63 -3.96
CA TYR A 156 21.12 10.97 -4.54
C TYR A 156 19.79 11.08 -5.31
N SER A 157 18.71 11.28 -4.55
CA SER A 157 17.36 11.56 -5.04
C SER A 157 17.28 12.92 -5.74
N ARG A 158 17.87 13.03 -6.92
CA ARG A 158 17.52 14.08 -7.88
C ARG A 158 17.31 13.47 -9.25
N THR A 159 16.02 13.17 -9.51
CA THR A 159 15.46 13.17 -10.87
C THR A 159 15.89 11.99 -11.75
N PHE A 160 15.08 10.92 -11.82
CA PHE A 160 15.16 9.91 -12.90
C PHE A 160 14.69 10.48 -14.26
N ARG A 161 15.31 11.56 -14.73
CA ARG A 161 15.19 12.07 -16.12
C ARG A 161 16.34 11.61 -17.01
N ASP A 162 17.35 10.95 -16.47
CA ASP A 162 18.53 10.66 -17.25
C ASP A 162 18.32 9.42 -18.17
N ARG A 163 18.30 9.67 -19.49
CA ARG A 163 18.17 8.62 -20.53
C ARG A 163 19.27 7.56 -20.38
N GLU A 164 20.43 7.97 -19.87
CA GLU A 164 21.59 7.10 -19.71
C GLU A 164 21.41 6.08 -18.59
N VAL A 165 20.76 6.43 -17.48
CA VAL A 165 20.50 5.51 -16.37
C VAL A 165 19.46 4.46 -16.76
N ARG A 166 18.40 4.84 -17.50
CA ARG A 166 17.45 3.89 -18.09
C ARG A 166 18.13 2.96 -19.10
N HIS A 167 19.02 3.49 -19.92
CA HIS A 167 19.79 2.68 -20.87
C HIS A 167 20.69 1.67 -20.14
N LYS A 168 21.43 2.11 -19.11
CA LYS A 168 22.29 1.25 -18.29
C LYS A 168 21.49 0.18 -17.52
N LEU A 169 20.40 0.53 -16.85
CA LEU A 169 19.49 -0.43 -16.21
C LEU A 169 18.91 -1.45 -17.21
N SER A 170 18.50 -1.00 -18.39
CA SER A 170 17.98 -1.88 -19.45
C SER A 170 19.04 -2.86 -19.98
N LEU A 171 20.32 -2.44 -20.02
CA LEU A 171 21.44 -3.31 -20.40
C LEU A 171 21.73 -4.37 -19.31
N PHE A 172 21.63 -4.01 -18.04
CA PHE A 172 21.86 -4.95 -16.93
C PHE A 172 20.75 -6.00 -16.79
N VAL A 173 19.47 -5.60 -16.93
CA VAL A 173 18.32 -6.53 -16.92
C VAL A 173 18.34 -7.50 -18.11
N ARG A 174 18.91 -7.08 -19.25
CA ARG A 174 19.06 -7.91 -20.46
C ARG A 174 20.26 -8.86 -20.43
N SER A 175 21.16 -8.72 -19.46
CA SER A 175 22.33 -9.61 -19.39
C SER A 175 21.91 -11.00 -18.93
N ARG A 176 22.19 -12.02 -19.75
CA ARG A 176 21.84 -13.44 -19.49
C ARG A 176 22.47 -14.02 -18.21
N TRP A 177 23.38 -13.26 -17.58
CA TRP A 177 24.13 -13.63 -16.38
C TRP A 177 23.58 -12.99 -15.10
N PHE A 178 22.66 -12.03 -15.21
CA PHE A 178 22.13 -11.33 -14.05
C PHE A 178 20.93 -12.07 -13.44
N LYS A 179 21.09 -12.54 -12.21
CA LYS A 179 19.99 -12.98 -11.34
C LYS A 179 19.77 -11.91 -10.26
N PRO A 180 18.53 -11.53 -9.93
CA PRO A 180 18.25 -10.58 -8.84
C PRO A 180 18.76 -11.08 -7.48
N PRO A 181 19.32 -10.20 -6.62
CA PRO A 181 19.88 -10.56 -5.31
C PRO A 181 18.87 -11.06 -4.29
N LEU A 182 17.66 -10.52 -4.34
CA LEU A 182 16.63 -10.80 -3.34
C LEU A 182 15.64 -11.84 -3.84
N ASP A 183 15.17 -12.67 -2.93
CA ASP A 183 14.24 -13.76 -3.21
C ASP A 183 12.80 -13.25 -3.25
N GLY A 184 12.19 -13.30 -4.45
CA GLY A 184 10.81 -12.89 -4.66
C GLY A 184 9.81 -13.73 -3.89
N SER A 185 9.94 -15.06 -3.95
CA SER A 185 9.02 -15.99 -3.28
C SER A 185 9.09 -15.85 -1.77
N LYS A 186 10.29 -15.64 -1.20
CA LYS A 186 10.43 -15.32 0.23
C LYS A 186 9.73 -14.00 0.58
N MET A 187 9.90 -12.96 -0.23
CA MET A 187 9.20 -11.68 -0.04
C MET A 187 7.66 -11.84 -0.13
N SER A 188 7.16 -12.64 -1.06
CA SER A 188 5.74 -12.99 -1.17
C SER A 188 5.22 -13.69 0.07
N ALA A 189 5.95 -14.68 0.58
CA ALA A 189 5.59 -15.39 1.81
C ALA A 189 5.56 -14.46 3.02
N LEU A 190 6.54 -13.55 3.15
CA LEU A 190 6.58 -12.54 4.21
C LEU A 190 5.38 -11.57 4.12
N MET A 191 5.08 -11.05 2.92
CA MET A 191 3.94 -10.15 2.71
C MET A 191 2.60 -10.84 3.02
N PHE A 192 2.44 -12.08 2.58
CA PHE A 192 1.25 -12.87 2.90
C PHE A 192 1.14 -13.13 4.40
N ALA A 193 2.21 -13.56 5.06
CA ALA A 193 2.21 -13.82 6.50
C ALA A 193 1.89 -12.55 7.32
N ALA A 194 2.43 -11.39 6.93
CA ALA A 194 2.14 -10.13 7.60
C ALA A 194 0.66 -9.72 7.43
N LEU A 195 0.08 -9.88 6.24
CA LEU A 195 -1.34 -9.58 5.97
C LEU A 195 -2.29 -10.58 6.64
N ASP A 196 -1.95 -11.87 6.62
CA ASP A 196 -2.71 -12.92 7.30
C ASP A 196 -2.66 -12.74 8.83
N GLY A 197 -1.49 -12.33 9.36
CA GLY A 197 -1.27 -12.06 10.77
C GLY A 197 -2.08 -10.88 11.32
N MET A 198 -2.46 -9.90 10.48
CA MET A 198 -3.41 -8.85 10.89
C MET A 198 -4.76 -9.42 11.35
N GLY A 199 -5.09 -10.66 10.96
CA GLY A 199 -6.24 -11.40 11.45
C GLY A 199 -7.57 -10.97 10.82
N ASP A 200 -8.62 -11.35 11.53
CA ASP A 200 -10.02 -11.13 11.15
C ASP A 200 -10.61 -9.94 11.93
N PRO A 201 -11.56 -9.20 11.33
CA PRO A 201 -12.24 -8.12 12.04
C PRO A 201 -12.92 -8.62 13.30
N ALA A 202 -12.93 -7.81 14.37
CA ALA A 202 -13.68 -8.14 15.59
C ALA A 202 -15.19 -8.31 15.31
N ASP A 203 -15.85 -9.12 16.14
CA ASP A 203 -17.28 -9.45 16.00
C ASP A 203 -18.14 -8.21 15.76
N GLY A 204 -18.97 -8.25 14.71
CA GLY A 204 -19.81 -7.14 14.26
C GLY A 204 -19.22 -6.27 13.14
N GLY A 205 -18.05 -6.63 12.60
CA GLY A 205 -17.46 -5.94 11.43
C GLY A 205 -17.09 -4.50 11.75
N ARG A 206 -16.31 -4.33 12.82
CA ARG A 206 -15.81 -3.04 13.31
C ARG A 206 -15.03 -2.34 12.20
N SER A 207 -15.43 -1.13 11.84
CA SER A 207 -14.74 -0.31 10.82
C SER A 207 -14.44 1.08 11.35
N LEU A 208 -13.34 1.67 10.86
CA LEU A 208 -13.03 3.07 11.12
C LEU A 208 -13.75 4.02 10.14
N LEU A 209 -14.34 3.47 9.08
CA LEU A 209 -15.11 4.22 8.10
C LEU A 209 -16.57 4.42 8.56
N PRO A 210 -17.15 5.61 8.33
CA PRO A 210 -18.58 5.81 8.48
C PRO A 210 -19.39 4.94 7.51
N THR A 211 -20.59 4.52 7.92
CA THR A 211 -21.57 3.88 7.04
C THR A 211 -21.88 4.77 5.83
N GLY A 212 -21.94 4.17 4.63
CA GLY A 212 -22.18 4.86 3.36
C GLY A 212 -20.92 5.45 2.71
N LEU A 213 -19.83 5.64 3.45
CA LEU A 213 -18.56 6.07 2.89
C LEU A 213 -17.69 4.84 2.55
N GLY A 214 -17.10 4.86 1.36
CA GLY A 214 -16.18 3.79 0.93
C GLY A 214 -14.72 4.13 1.23
N LEU A 215 -13.84 3.15 1.09
CA LEU A 215 -12.39 3.34 1.02
C LEU A 215 -11.87 2.72 -0.27
N ASP A 216 -11.06 3.47 -1.00
CA ASP A 216 -10.37 2.99 -2.19
C ASP A 216 -8.87 2.94 -1.93
N LEU A 217 -8.25 1.81 -2.28
CA LEU A 217 -6.81 1.65 -2.35
C LEU A 217 -6.41 1.44 -3.81
N PHE A 218 -5.46 2.24 -4.27
CA PHE A 218 -4.80 2.10 -5.57
C PHE A 218 -3.33 1.76 -5.37
N VAL A 219 -2.89 0.65 -5.96
CA VAL A 219 -1.48 0.24 -5.94
C VAL A 219 -0.98 0.18 -7.36
N THR A 220 0.00 1.03 -7.68
CA THR A 220 0.59 1.04 -9.02
C THR A 220 1.59 -0.10 -9.17
N VAL A 221 1.54 -0.77 -10.32
CA VAL A 221 2.52 -1.76 -10.77
C VAL A 221 2.84 -1.49 -12.24
N THR A 222 3.97 -1.99 -12.71
CA THR A 222 4.35 -1.88 -14.13
C THR A 222 4.44 -3.27 -14.73
N ASP A 223 3.73 -3.51 -15.82
CA ASP A 223 3.91 -4.70 -16.64
C ASP A 223 5.21 -4.59 -17.44
N PHE A 224 6.09 -5.58 -17.27
CA PHE A 224 7.38 -5.61 -17.94
C PHE A 224 7.26 -5.67 -19.46
N TYR A 225 6.27 -6.41 -19.99
CA TYR A 225 6.06 -6.59 -21.42
C TYR A 225 5.05 -5.59 -21.99
N GLY A 226 4.11 -5.16 -21.14
CA GLY A 226 2.99 -4.31 -21.50
C GLY A 226 1.96 -5.04 -22.37
N TYR A 227 0.80 -4.41 -22.53
CA TYR A 227 -0.29 -4.93 -23.35
C TYR A 227 -0.71 -3.93 -24.41
N GLN A 228 -1.31 -4.43 -25.48
CA GLN A 228 -1.81 -3.59 -26.57
C GLN A 228 -3.14 -2.96 -26.15
N GLN A 229 -3.19 -1.63 -26.13
CA GLN A 229 -4.39 -0.84 -25.88
C GLN A 229 -4.77 -0.08 -27.15
N LEU A 230 -6.07 -0.05 -27.45
CA LEU A 230 -6.63 0.80 -28.49
C LEU A 230 -6.97 2.16 -27.89
N VAL A 231 -6.38 3.21 -28.46
CA VAL A 231 -6.65 4.60 -28.08
C VAL A 231 -7.43 5.25 -29.20
N GLN A 232 -8.59 5.80 -28.84
CA GLN A 232 -9.40 6.60 -29.76
C GLN A 232 -8.76 7.99 -29.91
N ILE A 233 -8.45 8.38 -31.13
CA ILE A 233 -7.96 9.73 -31.45
C ILE A 233 -8.76 10.27 -32.66
N HIS A 234 -8.51 11.50 -33.07
CA HIS A 234 -9.27 12.11 -34.16
C HIS A 234 -8.96 11.48 -35.54
N ASP A 235 -7.69 11.34 -35.89
CA ASP A 235 -7.24 10.75 -37.15
C ASP A 235 -5.83 10.15 -37.00
N PRO A 236 -5.62 8.85 -37.30
CA PRO A 236 -6.65 7.84 -37.58
C PRO A 236 -7.56 7.64 -36.36
N PRO A 237 -8.83 7.20 -36.52
CA PRO A 237 -9.79 7.14 -35.41
C PRO A 237 -9.31 6.25 -34.25
N VAL A 238 -8.44 5.28 -34.53
CA VAL A 238 -7.86 4.39 -33.52
C VAL A 238 -6.38 4.18 -33.78
N ILE A 239 -5.57 4.27 -32.72
CA ILE A 239 -4.18 3.83 -32.71
C ILE A 239 -3.98 2.68 -31.71
N ARG A 240 -2.95 1.87 -31.94
CA ARG A 240 -2.49 0.85 -31.00
C ARG A 240 -1.29 1.38 -30.24
N GLU A 241 -1.43 1.47 -28.92
CA GLU A 241 -0.34 1.83 -28.01
C GLU A 241 -0.01 0.63 -27.12
N ARG A 242 1.26 0.51 -26.73
CA ARG A 242 1.66 -0.47 -25.72
C ARG A 242 1.65 0.20 -24.35
N GLU A 243 0.67 -0.16 -23.54
CA GLU A 243 0.54 0.33 -22.17
C GLU A 243 1.26 -0.63 -21.23
N HIS A 244 2.06 -0.07 -20.33
CA HIS A 244 2.83 -0.80 -19.34
C HIS A 244 2.35 -0.49 -17.92
N ARG A 245 1.70 0.65 -17.70
CA ARG A 245 1.15 1.03 -16.40
C ARG A 245 -0.06 0.17 -16.09
N HIS A 246 -0.10 -0.32 -14.86
CA HIS A 246 -1.24 -1.04 -14.35
C HIS A 246 -1.52 -0.62 -12.92
N VAL A 247 -2.79 -0.53 -12.55
CA VAL A 247 -3.23 -0.09 -11.23
C VAL A 247 -4.12 -1.17 -10.66
N LEU A 248 -3.71 -1.72 -9.53
CA LEU A 248 -4.52 -2.62 -8.74
C LEU A 248 -5.43 -1.78 -7.84
N HIS A 249 -6.72 -2.07 -7.84
CA HIS A 249 -7.75 -1.38 -7.08
C HIS A 249 -8.43 -2.35 -6.11
N PHE A 250 -8.58 -1.89 -4.86
CA PHE A 250 -9.27 -2.60 -3.79
C PHE A 250 -10.26 -1.64 -3.12
N GLY A 251 -11.47 -2.15 -2.84
CA GLY A 251 -12.56 -1.36 -2.31
C GLY A 251 -13.10 -1.85 -0.97
N TYR A 252 -13.56 -0.91 -0.16
CA TYR A 252 -14.43 -1.15 0.99
C TYR A 252 -15.68 -0.30 0.86
N ARG A 253 -16.85 -0.86 1.17
CA ARG A 253 -18.08 -0.10 1.39
C ARG A 253 -18.98 -0.82 2.38
N ARG A 254 -19.48 -0.07 3.35
CA ARG A 254 -20.53 -0.50 4.28
C ARG A 254 -21.84 0.19 3.95
N PHE A 255 -22.88 -0.59 3.71
CA PHE A 255 -24.21 -0.10 3.38
C PHE A 255 -25.04 0.16 4.64
N PRO A 256 -26.06 1.04 4.57
CA PRO A 256 -27.00 1.26 5.68
C PRO A 256 -27.71 0.00 6.16
N SER A 257 -27.89 -1.00 5.29
CA SER A 257 -28.44 -2.32 5.62
C SER A 257 -27.57 -3.14 6.57
N GLY A 258 -26.31 -2.73 6.79
CA GLY A 258 -25.31 -3.49 7.53
C GLY A 258 -24.46 -4.41 6.64
N GLU A 259 -24.85 -4.63 5.38
CA GLU A 259 -24.03 -5.35 4.40
C GLU A 259 -22.67 -4.65 4.23
N GLN A 260 -21.61 -5.45 4.20
CA GLN A 260 -20.25 -4.98 3.97
C GLN A 260 -19.69 -5.65 2.72
N ARG A 261 -19.15 -4.86 1.81
CA ARG A 261 -18.33 -5.33 0.69
C ARG A 261 -16.92 -4.86 0.92
N SER A 262 -15.98 -5.80 1.03
CA SER A 262 -14.61 -5.48 1.39
C SER A 262 -13.64 -6.44 0.73
N ASP A 263 -12.72 -5.89 -0.06
CA ASP A 263 -11.57 -6.61 -0.56
C ASP A 263 -10.44 -6.72 0.48
N PHE A 264 -10.66 -6.17 1.68
CA PHE A 264 -9.69 -6.14 2.78
C PHE A 264 -9.91 -7.23 3.83
N LEU A 265 -10.79 -8.19 3.56
CA LEU A 265 -11.00 -9.36 4.42
C LEU A 265 -9.86 -10.38 4.25
N ARG A 266 -9.75 -11.32 5.20
CA ARG A 266 -8.65 -12.30 5.24
C ARG A 266 -8.69 -13.31 4.08
N ASP A 267 -9.87 -13.64 3.59
CA ASP A 267 -10.08 -14.46 2.38
C ASP A 267 -9.48 -13.86 1.09
N ASN A 268 -9.15 -12.56 1.11
CA ASN A 268 -8.46 -11.85 0.04
C ASN A 268 -7.04 -11.37 0.40
N ALA A 269 -6.47 -11.85 1.52
CA ALA A 269 -5.13 -11.46 1.96
C ALA A 269 -4.05 -11.76 0.91
N ALA A 270 -4.21 -12.84 0.13
CA ALA A 270 -3.32 -13.21 -0.96
C ALA A 270 -3.29 -12.17 -2.10
N ALA A 271 -4.41 -11.53 -2.42
CA ALA A 271 -4.47 -10.47 -3.42
C ALA A 271 -3.74 -9.20 -2.96
N LEU A 272 -3.93 -8.85 -1.70
CA LEU A 272 -3.22 -7.74 -1.06
C LEU A 272 -1.72 -8.02 -0.99
N ALA A 273 -1.33 -9.27 -0.72
CA ALA A 273 0.08 -9.70 -0.69
C ALA A 273 0.71 -9.62 -2.08
N PHE A 274 -0.01 -10.05 -3.13
CA PHE A 274 0.41 -9.85 -4.50
C PHE A 274 0.63 -8.36 -4.82
N ALA A 275 -0.31 -7.49 -4.46
CA ALA A 275 -0.18 -6.06 -4.71
C ALA A 275 1.07 -5.47 -4.02
N ALA A 276 1.29 -5.80 -2.75
CA ALA A 276 2.46 -5.38 -1.99
C ALA A 276 3.79 -5.94 -2.56
N ARG A 277 3.79 -7.21 -3.00
CA ARG A 277 4.93 -7.86 -3.65
C ARG A 277 5.26 -7.26 -5.02
N ALA A 278 4.25 -7.07 -5.85
CA ALA A 278 4.41 -6.59 -7.23
C ALA A 278 4.85 -5.13 -7.25
N THR A 279 4.23 -4.28 -6.43
CA THR A 279 4.62 -2.86 -6.35
C THR A 279 6.02 -2.68 -5.79
N SER A 280 6.55 -3.61 -4.98
CA SER A 280 7.91 -3.56 -4.42
C SER A 280 8.96 -4.33 -5.22
N ALA A 281 8.60 -4.87 -6.39
CA ALA A 281 9.47 -5.65 -7.26
C ALA A 281 10.45 -4.74 -8.03
N TYR A 282 11.38 -4.08 -7.31
CA TYR A 282 12.31 -3.12 -7.88
C TYR A 282 13.28 -3.80 -8.88
N PRO A 283 13.36 -3.32 -10.13
CA PRO A 283 14.25 -3.90 -11.14
C PRO A 283 15.71 -3.92 -10.70
N GLY A 284 16.32 -5.11 -10.73
CA GLY A 284 17.70 -5.30 -10.28
C GLY A 284 17.83 -5.70 -8.80
N ALA A 285 16.78 -5.58 -7.98
CA ALA A 285 16.79 -6.07 -6.61
C ALA A 285 15.98 -7.37 -6.47
N PHE A 286 14.75 -7.38 -7.00
CA PHE A 286 13.84 -8.54 -6.98
C PHE A 286 13.55 -9.05 -8.40
N PRO A 287 13.19 -10.34 -8.56
CA PRO A 287 12.57 -10.80 -9.78
C PRO A 287 11.16 -10.18 -9.95
N PRO A 288 10.68 -10.04 -11.20
CA PRO A 288 9.29 -9.66 -11.45
C PRO A 288 8.31 -10.59 -10.72
N ALA A 289 7.26 -10.01 -10.17
CA ALA A 289 6.18 -10.72 -9.50
C ALA A 289 5.19 -11.29 -10.52
N GLN A 290 4.64 -12.47 -10.23
CA GLN A 290 3.58 -13.09 -11.03
C GLN A 290 2.49 -13.63 -10.10
N ILE A 291 1.24 -13.70 -10.57
CA ILE A 291 0.12 -14.18 -9.73
C ILE A 291 0.36 -15.62 -9.27
N ARG A 292 0.87 -16.47 -10.17
CA ARG A 292 1.25 -17.87 -9.87
C ARG A 292 2.30 -18.04 -8.76
N GLU A 293 3.09 -17.01 -8.48
CA GLU A 293 4.05 -17.00 -7.37
C GLU A 293 3.29 -17.11 -6.04
N ILE A 294 2.16 -16.40 -5.91
CA ILE A 294 1.31 -16.44 -4.72
C ILE A 294 0.61 -17.80 -4.60
N ASP A 295 0.12 -18.37 -5.70
CA ASP A 295 -0.48 -19.71 -5.67
C ASP A 295 0.52 -20.75 -5.13
N THR A 296 1.79 -20.65 -5.53
CA THR A 296 2.86 -21.53 -5.06
C THR A 296 3.14 -21.32 -3.57
N VAL A 297 3.21 -20.07 -3.12
CA VAL A 297 3.42 -19.71 -1.70
C VAL A 297 2.28 -20.23 -0.83
N LEU A 298 1.03 -20.08 -1.27
CA LEU A 298 -0.14 -20.57 -0.55
C LEU A 298 -0.18 -22.09 -0.49
N ALA A 299 0.12 -22.76 -1.61
CA ALA A 299 0.19 -24.23 -1.64
C ALA A 299 1.24 -24.76 -0.66
N ALA A 300 2.43 -24.14 -0.62
CA ALA A 300 3.48 -24.50 0.33
C ALA A 300 3.08 -24.27 1.80
N ALA A 301 2.23 -23.27 2.06
CA ALA A 301 1.69 -22.96 3.39
C ALA A 301 0.40 -23.75 3.73
N GLY A 302 -0.10 -24.60 2.83
CA GLY A 302 -1.39 -25.29 3.02
C GLY A 302 -2.59 -24.35 3.12
N ARG A 303 -2.52 -23.18 2.45
CA ARG A 303 -3.57 -22.16 2.43
C ARG A 303 -4.27 -22.13 1.07
N SER A 304 -5.51 -21.64 1.06
CA SER A 304 -6.30 -21.42 -0.17
C SER A 304 -6.45 -19.92 -0.46
N TRP A 305 -6.81 -19.58 -1.70
CA TRP A 305 -7.17 -18.22 -2.10
C TRP A 305 -8.62 -18.16 -2.59
N PRO A 306 -9.61 -18.06 -1.67
CA PRO A 306 -11.03 -18.09 -2.05
C PRO A 306 -11.42 -16.99 -3.05
N ARG A 307 -10.88 -15.78 -2.86
CA ARG A 307 -11.21 -14.58 -3.64
C ARG A 307 -10.34 -14.40 -4.91
N ARG A 308 -9.62 -15.45 -5.34
CA ARG A 308 -8.69 -15.36 -6.48
C ARG A 308 -9.36 -14.91 -7.77
N GLY A 309 -10.50 -15.53 -8.12
CA GLY A 309 -11.26 -15.18 -9.32
C GLY A 309 -11.72 -13.72 -9.30
N ASP A 310 -12.34 -13.30 -8.20
CA ASP A 310 -12.79 -11.92 -8.00
C ASP A 310 -11.65 -10.90 -8.13
N PHE A 311 -10.47 -11.22 -7.58
CA PHE A 311 -9.29 -10.37 -7.71
C PHE A 311 -8.86 -10.22 -9.17
N ILE A 312 -8.78 -11.32 -9.91
CA ILE A 312 -8.33 -11.31 -11.30
C ILE A 312 -9.35 -10.59 -12.20
N ASP A 313 -10.63 -10.91 -12.05
CA ASP A 313 -11.72 -10.31 -12.82
C ASP A 313 -11.92 -8.82 -12.53
N GLY A 314 -11.61 -8.39 -11.30
CA GLY A 314 -11.68 -6.99 -10.89
C GLY A 314 -10.53 -6.15 -11.45
N ASN A 315 -9.31 -6.70 -11.45
CA ASN A 315 -8.10 -5.92 -11.74
C ASN A 315 -7.60 -6.07 -13.18
N PHE A 316 -7.78 -7.22 -13.84
CA PHE A 316 -7.07 -7.53 -15.09
C PHE A 316 -7.96 -7.58 -16.33
N ARG A 317 -9.15 -6.98 -16.31
CA ARG A 317 -10.01 -6.86 -17.51
C ARG A 317 -9.32 -6.35 -18.77
N PRO A 318 -8.40 -5.36 -18.70
CA PRO A 318 -7.66 -4.90 -19.89
C PRO A 318 -6.81 -6.02 -20.53
N TYR A 319 -6.27 -6.95 -19.74
CA TYR A 319 -5.45 -8.06 -20.23
C TYR A 319 -6.27 -9.05 -21.05
N TYR A 320 -7.43 -9.44 -20.53
CA TYR A 320 -8.34 -10.31 -21.28
C TYR A 320 -8.80 -9.69 -22.59
N ARG A 321 -9.08 -8.38 -22.60
CA ARG A 321 -9.41 -7.65 -23.83
C ARG A 321 -8.25 -7.61 -24.83
N ALA A 322 -7.02 -7.62 -24.33
CA ALA A 322 -5.81 -7.70 -25.15
C ALA A 322 -5.44 -9.14 -25.55
N GLY A 323 -6.22 -10.16 -25.14
CA GLY A 323 -5.92 -11.57 -25.41
C GLY A 323 -4.71 -12.11 -24.63
N LEU A 324 -4.39 -11.49 -23.49
CA LEU A 324 -3.27 -11.87 -22.63
C LEU A 324 -3.76 -12.58 -21.38
N ASP A 325 -2.93 -13.51 -20.90
CA ASP A 325 -3.11 -14.16 -19.61
C ASP A 325 -2.45 -13.32 -18.49
N PRO A 326 -3.23 -12.73 -17.57
CA PRO A 326 -2.67 -11.97 -16.46
C PRO A 326 -1.84 -12.84 -15.51
N GLU A 327 -2.10 -14.15 -15.43
CA GLU A 327 -1.39 -15.05 -14.52
C GLU A 327 0.06 -15.31 -14.94
N ALA A 328 0.29 -15.32 -16.26
CA ALA A 328 1.61 -15.43 -16.87
C ALA A 328 2.35 -14.10 -16.98
N THR A 329 1.68 -12.97 -16.72
CA THR A 329 2.27 -11.64 -16.85
C THR A 329 3.30 -11.36 -15.75
N SER A 330 4.36 -10.63 -16.08
CA SER A 330 5.44 -10.25 -15.17
C SER A 330 5.32 -8.79 -14.74
N PHE A 331 5.07 -8.57 -13.46
CA PHE A 331 4.91 -7.24 -12.88
C PHE A 331 6.15 -6.81 -12.11
N ILE A 332 6.56 -5.56 -12.30
CA ILE A 332 7.64 -4.89 -11.58
C ILE A 332 7.09 -3.67 -10.84
N ASP A 333 7.96 -3.04 -10.06
CA ASP A 333 7.64 -1.87 -9.26
C ASP A 333 6.92 -0.76 -10.06
N GLY A 334 5.81 -0.26 -9.51
CA GLY A 334 5.01 0.81 -10.13
C GLY A 334 5.78 2.12 -10.28
N SER A 335 6.78 2.38 -9.43
CA SER A 335 7.62 3.58 -9.46
C SER A 335 8.40 3.76 -10.76
N VAL A 336 8.54 2.70 -11.58
CA VAL A 336 9.17 2.78 -12.91
C VAL A 336 8.42 3.74 -13.83
N LEU A 337 7.08 3.74 -13.77
CA LEU A 337 6.23 4.54 -14.66
C LEU A 337 5.24 5.45 -13.94
N ASN A 338 4.83 5.12 -12.71
CA ASN A 338 3.94 5.93 -11.88
C ASN A 338 4.35 5.86 -10.39
N ASN A 339 5.38 6.61 -10.01
CA ASN A 339 5.82 6.68 -8.61
C ASN A 339 4.97 7.61 -7.72
N LYS A 340 4.04 8.36 -8.33
CA LYS A 340 3.25 9.40 -7.66
C LYS A 340 1.81 9.35 -8.16
N PRO A 341 0.99 8.39 -7.69
CA PRO A 341 -0.36 8.15 -8.21
C PRO A 341 -1.39 9.20 -7.77
N PHE A 342 -1.13 10.46 -8.10
CA PHE A 342 -2.05 11.57 -7.84
C PHE A 342 -3.30 11.48 -8.70
N ALA A 343 -3.19 10.99 -9.94
CA ALA A 343 -4.32 10.90 -10.85
C ALA A 343 -5.41 9.99 -10.26
N GLU A 344 -5.01 8.80 -9.80
CA GLU A 344 -5.89 7.82 -9.16
C GLU A 344 -6.56 8.41 -7.92
N ALA A 345 -5.78 9.08 -7.06
CA ALA A 345 -6.32 9.73 -5.87
C ALA A 345 -7.30 10.86 -6.21
N LEU A 346 -6.99 11.71 -7.18
CA LEU A 346 -7.82 12.85 -7.58
C LEU A 346 -9.14 12.40 -8.21
N GLU A 347 -9.11 11.40 -9.10
CA GLU A 347 -10.33 10.86 -9.72
C GLU A 347 -11.24 10.20 -8.66
N ALA A 348 -10.68 9.44 -7.73
CA ALA A 348 -11.44 8.83 -6.65
C ALA A 348 -12.10 9.88 -5.74
N VAL A 349 -11.38 10.96 -5.42
CA VAL A 349 -11.90 12.04 -4.55
C VAL A 349 -13.09 12.77 -5.19
N ARG A 350 -13.07 12.99 -6.52
CA ARG A 350 -14.13 13.70 -7.25
C ARG A 350 -15.50 13.04 -7.13
N THR A 351 -15.54 11.72 -6.93
CA THR A 351 -16.78 10.95 -6.89
C THR A 351 -17.31 10.70 -5.47
N ARG A 352 -16.66 11.27 -4.43
CA ARG A 352 -17.04 10.98 -3.03
C ARG A 352 -18.25 11.79 -2.57
N PRO A 353 -19.31 11.13 -2.04
CA PRO A 353 -20.50 11.82 -1.57
C PRO A 353 -20.24 12.60 -0.28
N ALA A 354 -20.79 13.79 -0.14
CA ALA A 354 -20.67 14.63 1.05
C ALA A 354 -22.05 14.89 1.67
N TYR A 355 -22.34 14.26 2.82
CA TYR A 355 -23.58 14.46 3.58
C TYR A 355 -23.44 15.53 4.69
N ARG A 356 -22.20 15.93 4.96
CA ARG A 356 -21.82 16.99 5.90
C ARG A 356 -20.85 17.93 5.20
N GLN A 357 -20.52 19.02 5.87
CA GLN A 357 -19.43 19.86 5.38
C GLN A 357 -18.10 19.10 5.42
N VAL A 358 -17.43 19.05 4.28
CA VAL A 358 -16.15 18.35 4.11
C VAL A 358 -15.03 19.37 3.93
N ASP A 359 -13.95 19.21 4.70
CA ASP A 359 -12.62 19.72 4.40
C ASP A 359 -11.83 18.60 3.71
N ARG A 360 -11.58 18.73 2.41
CA ARG A 360 -10.86 17.70 1.65
C ARG A 360 -9.39 18.08 1.57
N ARG A 361 -8.51 17.19 2.04
CA ARG A 361 -7.06 17.34 1.91
C ARG A 361 -6.47 16.17 1.15
N LEU A 362 -5.64 16.48 0.16
CA LEU A 362 -4.75 15.50 -0.43
C LEU A 362 -3.40 15.64 0.27
N LEU A 363 -2.94 14.55 0.87
CA LEU A 363 -1.70 14.46 1.63
C LEU A 363 -0.71 13.62 0.81
N TYR A 364 0.38 14.26 0.38
CA TYR A 364 1.49 13.58 -0.25
C TYR A 364 2.52 13.21 0.81
N ILE A 365 2.77 11.90 0.96
CA ILE A 365 3.72 11.37 1.94
C ILE A 365 5.01 11.07 1.20
N ASP A 366 6.02 11.88 1.47
CA ASP A 366 7.38 11.75 0.93
C ASP A 366 8.35 11.76 2.11
N PRO A 367 8.85 10.58 2.53
CA PRO A 367 9.78 10.53 3.64
C PRO A 367 11.14 11.07 3.21
N ASP A 368 11.49 12.24 3.72
CA ASP A 368 12.81 12.86 3.57
C ASP A 368 13.53 12.79 4.92
N PRO A 369 14.32 11.73 5.20
CA PRO A 369 15.13 11.70 6.40
C PRO A 369 16.24 12.75 6.24
N VAL A 370 16.00 13.94 6.78
CA VAL A 370 16.99 15.02 6.86
C VAL A 370 18.30 14.43 7.40
N GLN A 371 19.44 14.76 6.78
CA GLN A 371 20.73 14.38 7.35
C GLN A 371 20.83 14.94 8.78
N PRO A 372 21.22 14.15 9.78
CA PRO A 372 21.46 14.70 11.11
C PRO A 372 22.46 15.85 10.99
N SER A 373 22.23 16.94 11.74
CA SER A 373 23.19 18.04 11.80
C SER A 373 24.58 17.50 12.19
N PRO A 374 25.65 17.97 11.54
CA PRO A 374 27.00 17.40 11.66
C PRO A 374 27.56 17.43 13.08
#